data_AF-A0A7W0HED6-F1
#
_entry.id   AF-A0A7W0HED6-F1
#
_cell.length_a   1.000
_cell.length_b   1.000
_cell.length_c   1.000
_cell.angle_alpha   90.00
_cell.angle_beta   90.00
_cell.angle_gamma   90.00
#
_symmetry.space_group_name_H-M   'P 1'
#
loop_
_entity.id
_entity.type
_entity.pdbx_description
1 polymer ?
#
loop_
_entity_poly.entity_id
_entity_poly.type
_entity_poly.pdbx_seq_one_letter_code
_entity_poly.pdbx_strand_id
1 'polypeptide(L)'
;TDRAVFRPSTGQWFVQGLPIVTLGTSGDIPVPGDYNGDGRTDRAVYRPSTGVWMVQGMANTFWGGTASDIPLPLPYAIRRTIFMP
;
A
#
# COMPACT_ATOMS: atom_id res chain seq x y z
N THR A 1 15.11 -5.86 -6.98
CA THR A 1 14.28 -5.63 -5.79
C THR A 1 14.98 -4.69 -4.86
N ASP A 2 14.31 -3.61 -4.48
CA ASP A 2 14.82 -2.65 -3.50
C ASP A 2 14.49 -3.11 -2.07
N ARG A 3 15.36 -2.78 -1.11
CA ARG A 3 15.11 -3.07 0.30
C ARG A 3 14.32 -1.94 0.92
N ALA A 4 13.20 -2.27 1.55
CA ALA A 4 12.33 -1.29 2.21
C ALA A 4 11.89 -1.77 3.60
N VAL A 5 11.69 -0.81 4.50
CA VAL A 5 11.13 -1.00 5.85
C VAL A 5 10.01 0.01 6.04
N PHE A 6 8.88 -0.43 6.58
CA PHE A 6 7.82 0.44 7.08
C PHE A 6 7.84 0.46 8.60
N ARG A 7 7.78 1.65 9.20
CA ARG A 7 7.66 1.81 10.65
C ARG A 7 6.19 2.05 11.00
N PRO A 8 5.45 1.03 11.50
CA PRO A 8 4.02 1.13 11.70
C PRO A 8 3.63 2.15 12.76
N SER A 9 4.50 2.44 13.74
CA SER A 9 4.20 3.42 14.79
C SER A 9 4.20 4.87 14.30
N THR A 10 4.81 5.17 13.15
CA THR A 10 4.96 6.55 12.65
C THR A 10 4.56 6.73 11.18
N GLY A 11 4.19 5.67 10.46
CA GLY A 11 3.85 5.75 9.04
C GLY A 11 5.05 6.03 8.13
N GLN A 12 6.28 5.77 8.60
CA GLN A 12 7.49 6.10 7.84
C GLN A 12 7.94 4.96 6.95
N TRP A 13 8.26 5.29 5.70
CA TRP A 13 8.89 4.45 4.70
C TRP A 13 10.39 4.74 4.63
N PHE A 14 11.18 3.68 4.78
CA PHE A 14 12.62 3.67 4.58
C PHE A 14 12.88 2.81 3.35
N VAL A 15 13.35 3.41 2.26
CA VAL A 15 13.77 2.67 1.08
C VAL A 15 15.26 2.94 0.89
N GLN A 16 16.05 1.87 0.72
CA GLN A 16 17.50 1.99 0.63
C GLN A 16 17.89 2.95 -0.50
N GLY A 17 18.65 4.00 -0.17
CA GLY A 17 19.11 5.00 -1.14
C GLY A 17 18.12 6.11 -1.48
N LEU A 18 16.94 6.15 -0.87
CA LEU A 18 15.93 7.20 -1.07
C LEU A 18 15.67 7.99 0.22
N PRO A 19 15.17 9.24 0.10
CA PRO A 19 14.68 10.00 1.26
C PRO A 19 13.56 9.26 2.00
N ILE A 20 13.53 9.44 3.32
CA ILE A 20 12.43 8.95 4.16
C ILE A 20 11.15 9.66 3.76
N VAL A 21 10.06 8.89 3.60
CA VAL A 21 8.73 9.41 3.29
C VAL A 21 7.76 9.00 4.38
N THR A 22 6.96 9.95 4.87
CA THR A 22 5.84 9.64 5.78
C THR A 22 4.57 9.51 4.97
N LEU A 23 3.93 8.35 5.04
CA LEU A 23 2.64 8.06 4.44
C LEU A 23 1.87 7.12 5.36
N GLY A 24 0.77 7.62 5.92
CA GLY A 24 -0.04 6.93 6.92
C GLY A 24 0.27 7.36 8.35
N THR A 25 -0.29 6.62 9.30
CA THR A 25 -0.13 6.83 10.75
C THR A 25 -0.13 5.48 11.49
N SER A 26 -0.06 5.52 12.82
CA SER A 26 -0.15 4.33 13.68
C SER A 26 -1.40 3.51 13.37
N GLY A 27 -1.19 2.21 13.10
CA GLY A 27 -2.25 1.25 12.77
C GLY A 27 -2.53 1.09 11.27
N ASP A 28 -1.94 1.92 10.43
CA ASP A 28 -2.00 1.71 8.98
C ASP A 28 -1.05 0.57 8.56
N ILE A 29 -1.45 -0.21 7.57
CA ILE A 29 -0.73 -1.38 7.05
C ILE A 29 -0.06 -1.00 5.73
N PRO A 30 1.25 -1.25 5.54
CA PRO A 30 1.91 -0.98 4.27
C PRO A 30 1.45 -1.96 3.19
N VAL A 31 1.07 -1.44 2.03
CA VAL A 31 0.52 -2.22 0.89
C VAL A 31 1.19 -1.84 -0.43
N PRO A 32 2.52 -2.02 -0.54
CA PRO A 32 3.25 -1.64 -1.75
C PRO A 32 2.74 -2.40 -2.98
N GLY A 33 2.59 -1.72 -4.10
CA GLY A 33 2.08 -2.30 -5.34
C GLY A 33 2.16 -1.30 -6.50
N ASP A 34 1.99 -1.77 -7.73
CA ASP A 34 1.88 -0.92 -8.92
C ASP A 34 0.40 -0.56 -9.13
N TYR A 35 -0.01 0.61 -8.63
CA TYR A 35 -1.41 1.06 -8.65
C TYR A 35 -1.71 1.95 -9.85
N ASN A 36 -0.69 2.54 -10.47
CA ASN A 36 -0.84 3.41 -11.64
C ASN A 36 -0.55 2.68 -12.97
N GLY A 37 -0.01 1.46 -12.94
CA GLY A 37 0.25 0.62 -14.10
C GLY A 37 1.55 0.95 -14.85
N ASP A 38 2.49 1.66 -14.23
CA ASP A 38 3.75 2.09 -14.85
C ASP A 38 4.89 1.07 -14.72
N GLY A 39 4.62 -0.08 -14.09
CA GLY A 39 5.60 -1.14 -13.85
C GLY A 39 6.53 -0.89 -12.67
N ARG A 40 6.29 0.16 -11.87
CA ARG A 40 7.04 0.48 -10.64
C ARG A 40 6.16 0.31 -9.42
N THR A 41 6.80 0.02 -8.29
CA THR A 41 6.09 -0.10 -7.01
C THR A 41 5.81 1.28 -6.42
N ASP A 42 4.54 1.58 -6.20
CA ASP A 42 4.07 2.73 -5.46
C ASP A 42 4.06 2.47 -3.95
N ARG A 43 4.37 3.51 -3.17
CA ARG A 43 4.16 3.49 -1.72
C ARG A 43 2.67 3.70 -1.44
N ALA A 44 2.10 2.77 -0.68
CA ALA A 44 0.69 2.84 -0.30
C ALA A 44 0.44 2.25 1.08
N VAL A 45 -0.57 2.76 1.77
CA VAL A 45 -1.04 2.22 3.05
C VAL A 45 -2.54 1.93 3.02
N TYR A 46 -2.97 0.93 3.80
CA TYR A 46 -4.36 0.62 4.07
C TYR A 46 -4.68 0.90 5.54
N ARG A 47 -5.79 1.58 5.81
CA ARG A 47 -6.31 1.81 7.16
C ARG A 47 -7.48 0.87 7.44
N PRO A 48 -7.31 -0.19 8.25
CA PRO A 48 -8.38 -1.16 8.52
C PRO A 48 -9.63 -0.55 9.14
N SER A 49 -9.47 0.42 10.04
CA SER A 49 -10.60 1.04 10.75
C SER A 49 -11.56 1.83 9.88
N THR A 50 -11.15 2.22 8.67
CA THR A 50 -11.96 3.04 7.75
C THR A 50 -12.02 2.47 6.34
N GLY A 51 -11.30 1.38 6.05
CA GLY A 51 -11.20 0.82 4.70
C GLY A 51 -10.50 1.72 3.70
N VAL A 52 -9.71 2.70 4.16
CA VAL A 52 -9.07 3.70 3.28
C VAL A 52 -7.80 3.11 2.71
N TRP A 53 -7.65 3.22 1.40
CA TRP A 53 -6.40 3.00 0.67
C TRP A 53 -5.81 4.35 0.29
N MET A 54 -4.59 4.62 0.74
CA MET A 54 -3.83 5.83 0.42
C MET A 54 -2.61 5.45 -0.41
N VAL A 55 -2.63 5.77 -1.70
CA VAL A 55 -1.48 5.59 -2.60
C VAL A 55 -0.80 6.94 -2.79
N GLN A 56 0.52 6.99 -2.67
CA GLN A 56 1.25 8.24 -2.80
C GLN A 56 1.00 8.90 -4.16
N GLY A 57 0.56 10.16 -4.14
CA GLY A 57 0.30 10.91 -5.37
C GLY A 57 -1.02 10.59 -6.06
N MET A 58 -1.90 9.78 -5.45
CA MET A 58 -3.23 9.47 -5.97
C MET A 58 -4.32 9.86 -4.96
N ALA A 59 -5.56 9.93 -5.44
CA ALA A 59 -6.72 10.14 -4.59
C ALA A 59 -6.97 8.91 -3.69
N ASN A 60 -7.48 9.16 -2.48
CA ASN A 60 -7.90 8.08 -1.58
C ASN A 60 -9.03 7.27 -2.19
N THR A 61 -8.98 5.96 -1.99
CA THR A 61 -10.09 5.06 -2.34
C THR A 61 -10.55 4.31 -1.09
N PHE A 62 -11.78 3.78 -1.12
CA PHE A 62 -12.42 3.17 0.04
C PHE A 62 -12.95 1.79 -0.34
N TRP A 63 -12.40 0.75 0.28
CA TRP A 63 -12.83 -0.63 0.07
C TRP A 63 -12.38 -1.54 1.22
N GLY A 64 -13.26 -2.44 1.67
CA GLY A 64 -13.13 -3.13 2.95
C GLY A 64 -13.58 -2.22 4.11
N GLY A 65 -13.00 -2.39 5.29
CA GLY A 65 -13.19 -1.49 6.44
C GLY A 65 -13.56 -2.18 7.74
N THR A 66 -13.24 -3.47 7.89
CA THR A 66 -13.25 -4.11 9.20
C THR A 66 -11.86 -4.03 9.82
N ALA A 67 -11.78 -3.84 11.14
CA ALA A 67 -10.50 -3.73 11.84
C ALA A 67 -9.63 -5.00 11.70
N SER A 68 -10.24 -6.14 11.36
CA SER A 68 -9.57 -7.41 11.10
C SER A 68 -9.16 -7.63 9.65
N ASP A 69 -9.45 -6.69 8.75
CA ASP A 69 -9.10 -6.83 7.33
C ASP A 69 -7.57 -6.87 7.16
N ILE A 70 -7.12 -7.91 6.46
CA ILE A 70 -5.74 -8.02 5.99
C ILE A 70 -5.74 -7.60 4.52
N PRO A 71 -5.16 -6.44 4.17
CA PRO A 71 -5.11 -6.03 2.79
C PRO A 71 -4.20 -6.96 1.99
N LEU A 72 -4.65 -7.36 0.82
CA LEU A 72 -3.90 -8.19 -0.11
C LEU A 72 -3.58 -7.34 -1.36
N PRO A 73 -2.48 -6.57 -1.37
CA PRO A 73 -2.02 -5.92 -2.59
C PRO A 73 -1.61 -7.00 -3.58
N LEU A 74 -2.48 -7.25 -4.56
CA LEU A 74 -2.20 -8.20 -5.63
C LEU A 74 -1.51 -7.45 -6.77
N PRO A 75 -0.35 -7.93 -7.26
CA PRO A 75 0.21 -7.44 -8.52
C PRO A 75 -0.86 -7.53 -9.62
N TYR A 76 -0.89 -6.53 -10.50
CA TYR A 76 -1.85 -6.48 -11.61
C TYR A 76 -1.92 -7.78 -12.42
N ALA A 77 -0.75 -8.42 -12.63
CA ALA A 77 -0.63 -9.70 -13.31
C ALA A 77 -1.43 -10.82 -12.63
N ILE A 78 -1.45 -10.89 -11.29
CA ILE A 78 -2.18 -11.93 -10.55
C ILE A 78 -3.69 -11.72 -10.65
N ARG A 79 -4.17 -10.47 -10.59
CA ARG A 79 -5.60 -10.15 -10.72
C ARG A 79 -6.17 -10.67 -12.04
N ARG A 80 -5.45 -10.43 -13.14
CA ARG A 80 -5.90 -10.83 -14.49
C ARG A 80 -5.83 -12.33 -14.74
N THR A 81 -4.88 -13.03 -14.13
CA THR A 81 -4.71 -14.46 -14.39
C THR A 81 -5.59 -15.34 -13.49
N ILE A 82 -5.90 -14.90 -12.26
CA ILE A 82 -6.59 -15.75 -11.27
C ILE A 82 -8.04 -15.33 -11.03
N PHE A 83 -8.34 -14.03 -11.06
CA PHE A 83 -9.62 -13.51 -10.57
C PHE A 83 -10.52 -12.90 -11.66
N MET A 84 -10.06 -12.88 -12.92
CA MET A 84 -10.83 -12.36 -14.05
C MET A 84 -10.75 -13.37 -15.21
N PRO A 85 -11.83 -14.11 -15.51
CA PRO A 85 -11.90 -14.96 -16.70
C PRO A 85 -11.95 -14.15 -18.00
#